data_AF-K2LUE5-F1
#
_entry.id   AF-K2LUE5-F1
#
_cell.length_a   1.000
_cell.length_b   1.000
_cell.length_c   1.000
_cell.angle_alpha   90.00
_cell.angle_beta   90.00
_cell.angle_gamma   90.00
#
_symmetry.space_group_name_H-M   'P 1'
#
loop_
_entity.id
_entity.type
_entity.pdbx_description
1 polymer ?
#
loop_
_entity_poly.entity_id
_entity_poly.type
_entity_poly.pdbx_seq_one_letter_code
_entity_poly.pdbx_strand_id
1 'polypeptide(L)'
;MGIPSTDDEARRTRRNLQRSTCWRFPGVATRANDFTGAMLVLYVLGRHPSHGYDYSAALLEEAAQWNDVVALPMNEGRVSPEKKAGVEGYSGIEASIGMTRKTYMWFDLAHRLFPTARYITKGDDDIFLRVPLFVAHLRLLPRRGIYMGLYALSTLRVKDCSIDVLFMIGWCYTLSRDVAEALVSYKPLRRLAYLPYSKEREE
;
A
#
# COMPACT_ATOMS: atom_id res chain seq x y z
N MET A 1 -8.57 3.52 0.08
CA MET A 1 -7.69 2.33 0.13
C MET A 1 -6.57 2.56 -0.85
N GLY A 2 -5.34 2.43 -0.40
CA GLY A 2 -4.15 2.43 -1.26
C GLY A 2 -3.73 1.00 -1.52
N ILE A 3 -3.38 0.72 -2.78
CA ILE A 3 -2.94 -0.58 -3.24
C ILE A 3 -1.51 -0.46 -3.76
N PRO A 4 -0.51 -0.72 -2.90
CA PRO A 4 0.87 -0.89 -3.34
C PRO A 4 0.98 -1.88 -4.49
N SER A 5 1.51 -1.42 -5.63
CA SER A 5 1.72 -2.24 -6.82
C SER A 5 3.01 -1.78 -7.52
N THR A 6 3.42 -2.48 -8.58
CA THR A 6 4.64 -2.16 -9.35
C THR A 6 4.35 -1.99 -10.84
N ASP A 7 5.24 -1.27 -11.51
CA ASP A 7 5.16 -1.00 -12.95
C ASP A 7 5.71 -2.17 -13.76
N ASP A 8 4.97 -3.28 -13.74
CA ASP A 8 5.22 -4.46 -14.56
C ASP A 8 3.91 -5.07 -15.05
N GLU A 9 4.01 -5.91 -16.08
CA GLU A 9 2.85 -6.48 -16.77
C GLU A 9 1.99 -7.37 -15.87
N ALA A 10 2.63 -8.20 -15.02
CA ALA A 10 1.91 -9.12 -14.14
C ALA A 10 1.06 -8.33 -13.13
N ARG A 11 1.61 -7.23 -12.60
CA ARG A 11 0.95 -6.38 -11.61
C ARG A 11 -0.11 -5.50 -12.26
N ARG A 12 0.14 -4.96 -13.46
CA ARG A 12 -0.89 -4.30 -14.28
C ARG A 12 -2.08 -5.22 -14.54
N THR A 13 -1.83 -6.50 -14.84
CA THR A 13 -2.89 -7.50 -15.01
C THR A 13 -3.73 -7.65 -13.74
N ARG A 14 -3.10 -7.72 -12.56
CA ARG A 14 -3.81 -7.78 -11.27
C ARG A 14 -4.65 -6.53 -11.00
N ARG A 15 -4.13 -5.34 -11.27
CA ARG A 15 -4.90 -4.08 -11.15
C ARG A 15 -6.14 -4.10 -12.05
N ASN A 16 -5.99 -4.56 -13.29
CA ASN A 16 -7.12 -4.72 -14.22
C ASN A 16 -8.14 -5.76 -13.74
N LEU A 17 -7.69 -6.86 -13.15
CA LEU A 17 -8.58 -7.85 -12.52
C LEU A 17 -9.36 -7.24 -11.36
N GLN A 18 -8.71 -6.50 -10.46
CA GLN A 18 -9.43 -5.85 -9.36
C GLN A 18 -10.43 -4.78 -9.86
N ARG A 19 -10.05 -3.95 -10.86
CA ARG A 19 -10.95 -2.99 -11.52
C ARG A 19 -12.17 -3.65 -12.17
N SER A 20 -11.97 -4.80 -12.81
CA SER A 20 -13.05 -5.54 -13.48
C SER A 20 -13.88 -6.41 -12.54
N THR A 21 -13.47 -6.57 -11.28
CA THR A 21 -14.15 -7.43 -10.29
C THR A 21 -14.53 -6.65 -9.03
N CYS A 22 -13.72 -6.68 -7.97
CA CYS A 22 -14.06 -6.16 -6.65
C CYS A 22 -14.21 -4.63 -6.60
N TRP A 23 -13.81 -3.87 -7.61
CA TRP A 23 -14.08 -2.43 -7.68
C TRP A 23 -15.34 -2.04 -8.44
N ARG A 24 -16.07 -3.01 -9.02
CA ARG A 24 -17.36 -2.75 -9.70
C ARG A 24 -18.55 -2.62 -8.74
N PHE A 25 -18.36 -2.89 -7.45
CA PHE A 25 -19.47 -2.82 -6.49
C PHE A 25 -19.98 -1.38 -6.32
N PRO A 26 -21.31 -1.19 -6.19
CA PRO A 26 -21.88 0.11 -5.87
C PRO A 26 -21.28 0.68 -4.58
N GLY A 27 -20.76 1.91 -4.65
CA GLY A 27 -20.11 2.57 -3.51
C GLY A 27 -18.59 2.61 -3.57
N VAL A 28 -17.94 1.99 -4.56
CA VAL A 28 -16.54 2.29 -4.90
C VAL A 28 -16.51 3.52 -5.80
N ALA A 29 -15.75 4.54 -5.40
CA ALA A 29 -15.49 5.73 -6.20
C ALA A 29 -14.47 5.39 -7.30
N THR A 30 -14.88 5.53 -8.55
CA THR A 30 -14.09 5.20 -9.75
C THR A 30 -14.31 6.28 -10.83
N ARG A 31 -13.49 6.29 -11.87
CA ARG A 31 -13.72 7.18 -13.03
C ARG A 31 -15.11 7.01 -13.66
N ALA A 32 -15.65 5.79 -13.68
CA ALA A 32 -16.94 5.50 -14.33
C ALA A 32 -18.16 6.09 -13.58
N ASN A 33 -17.99 6.52 -12.33
CA ASN A 33 -19.03 7.18 -11.54
C ASN A 33 -18.55 8.52 -10.95
N ASP A 34 -17.67 9.21 -11.67
CA ASP A 34 -17.13 10.53 -11.30
C ASP A 34 -16.53 10.56 -9.89
N PHE A 35 -15.89 9.46 -9.49
CA PHE A 35 -15.33 9.27 -8.15
C PHE A 35 -16.35 9.44 -7.01
N THR A 36 -17.60 9.10 -7.26
CA THR A 36 -18.66 9.13 -6.25
C THR A 36 -18.79 7.78 -5.57
N GLY A 37 -18.55 7.73 -4.27
CA GLY A 37 -18.66 6.49 -3.50
C GLY A 37 -18.26 6.63 -2.04
N ALA A 38 -18.54 5.59 -1.26
CA ALA A 38 -18.14 5.49 0.14
C ALA A 38 -16.67 5.06 0.31
N MET A 39 -16.05 4.51 -0.74
CA MET A 39 -14.66 4.06 -0.72
C MET A 39 -13.94 4.44 -2.00
N LEU A 40 -12.86 5.22 -1.90
CA LEU A 40 -11.93 5.48 -2.99
C LEU A 40 -10.80 4.44 -2.98
N VAL A 41 -10.43 3.93 -4.14
CA VAL A 41 -9.30 3.00 -4.32
C VAL A 41 -8.27 3.65 -5.23
N LEU A 42 -7.00 3.63 -4.82
CA LEU A 42 -5.88 4.19 -5.57
C LEU A 42 -4.73 3.18 -5.61
N TYR A 43 -4.14 2.97 -6.78
CA TYR A 43 -2.93 2.17 -6.95
C TYR A 43 -1.70 3.03 -6.71
N VAL A 44 -0.81 2.58 -5.83
CA VAL A 44 0.32 3.36 -5.36
C VAL A 44 1.60 2.76 -5.93
N LEU A 45 2.32 3.53 -6.74
CA LEU A 45 3.50 3.07 -7.48
C LEU A 45 4.72 3.95 -7.21
N GLY A 46 5.88 3.31 -7.09
CA GLY A 46 7.19 3.93 -7.25
C GLY A 46 7.74 3.68 -8.66
N ARG A 47 8.92 4.22 -8.93
CA ARG A 47 9.64 4.03 -10.19
C ARG A 47 10.31 2.67 -10.22
N HIS A 48 10.02 1.85 -11.22
CA HIS A 48 10.47 0.46 -11.24
C HIS A 48 11.86 0.29 -11.87
N PRO A 49 12.76 -0.54 -11.33
CA PRO A 49 14.13 -0.68 -11.83
C PRO A 49 14.24 -1.24 -13.26
N SER A 50 13.24 -1.99 -13.75
CA SER A 50 13.24 -2.51 -15.13
C SER A 50 13.17 -1.41 -16.19
N HIS A 51 12.71 -0.21 -15.81
CA HIS A 51 12.54 0.93 -16.71
C HIS A 51 13.56 2.03 -16.40
N GLY A 52 14.72 1.68 -15.83
CA GLY A 52 15.75 2.65 -15.45
C GLY A 52 15.32 3.62 -14.33
N TYR A 53 14.29 3.25 -13.55
CA TYR A 53 13.60 4.15 -12.62
C TYR A 53 12.86 5.31 -13.30
N ASP A 54 12.41 5.14 -14.54
CA ASP A 54 11.36 5.94 -15.15
C ASP A 54 10.00 5.19 -15.12
N TYR A 55 8.94 5.86 -15.58
CA TYR A 55 7.62 5.24 -15.75
C TYR A 55 7.47 4.69 -17.16
N SER A 56 6.95 3.47 -17.28
CA SER A 56 6.68 2.85 -18.57
C SER A 56 5.56 3.60 -19.32
N ALA A 57 5.60 3.59 -20.65
CA ALA A 57 4.52 4.14 -21.48
C ALA A 57 3.16 3.50 -21.14
N ALA A 58 3.18 2.20 -20.82
CA ALA A 58 2.01 1.45 -20.37
C ALA A 58 1.41 1.99 -19.06
N LEU A 59 2.24 2.35 -18.08
CA LEU A 59 1.74 2.94 -16.84
C LEU A 59 1.20 4.34 -17.04
N LEU A 60 1.83 5.15 -17.92
CA LEU A 60 1.34 6.48 -18.26
C LEU A 60 -0.03 6.42 -18.94
N GLU A 61 -0.21 5.49 -19.87
CA GLU A 61 -1.51 5.22 -20.51
C GLU A 61 -2.55 4.74 -19.49
N GLU A 62 -2.19 3.79 -18.62
CA GLU A 62 -3.06 3.30 -17.56
C GLU A 62 -3.50 4.44 -16.62
N ALA A 63 -2.58 5.30 -16.20
CA ALA A 63 -2.87 6.42 -15.33
C ALA A 63 -3.85 7.40 -15.98
N ALA A 64 -3.65 7.72 -17.28
CA ALA A 64 -4.55 8.59 -18.05
C ALA A 64 -5.92 7.94 -18.33
N GLN A 65 -5.96 6.61 -18.42
CA GLN A 65 -7.19 5.86 -18.66
C GLN A 65 -8.04 5.73 -17.40
N TRP A 66 -7.44 5.53 -16.22
CA TRP A 66 -8.21 5.18 -15.02
C TRP A 66 -8.28 6.29 -13.98
N ASN A 67 -7.35 7.25 -14.00
CA ASN A 67 -7.24 8.33 -13.02
C ASN A 67 -7.21 7.84 -11.56
N ASP A 68 -6.76 6.60 -11.33
CA ASP A 68 -6.68 5.93 -10.02
C ASP A 68 -5.24 5.56 -9.64
N VAL A 69 -4.25 6.10 -10.34
CA VAL A 69 -2.82 5.86 -10.12
C VAL A 69 -2.19 7.02 -9.35
N VAL A 70 -1.47 6.69 -8.28
CA VAL A 70 -0.66 7.61 -7.49
C VAL A 70 0.81 7.26 -7.67
N ALA A 71 1.55 8.17 -8.28
CA ALA A 71 3.00 8.12 -8.41
C ALA A 71 3.66 8.73 -7.17
N LEU A 72 4.36 7.90 -6.40
CA LEU A 72 5.17 8.37 -5.26
C LEU A 72 6.57 8.78 -5.71
N PRO A 73 7.19 9.77 -5.05
CA PRO A 73 8.55 10.22 -5.35
C PRO A 73 9.59 9.26 -4.76
N MET A 74 9.56 7.99 -5.20
CA MET A 74 10.46 6.95 -4.74
C MET A 74 10.77 5.93 -5.82
N ASN A 75 11.90 5.26 -5.68
CA ASN A 75 12.27 4.11 -6.48
C ASN A 75 11.79 2.83 -5.77
N GLU A 76 11.27 1.89 -6.56
CA GLU A 76 11.02 0.52 -6.12
C GLU A 76 12.34 -0.16 -5.75
N GLY A 77 12.25 -1.10 -4.82
CA GLY A 77 13.37 -1.99 -4.55
C GLY A 77 13.42 -3.15 -5.53
N ARG A 78 14.64 -3.57 -5.89
CA ARG A 78 14.87 -4.77 -6.70
C ARG A 78 14.38 -6.01 -5.96
N VAL A 79 13.57 -6.79 -6.66
CA VAL A 79 13.10 -8.11 -6.22
C VAL A 79 14.23 -9.13 -6.44
N SER A 80 14.41 -10.06 -5.50
CA SER A 80 15.39 -11.14 -5.64
C SER A 80 15.14 -11.97 -6.92
N PRO A 81 16.17 -12.34 -7.69
CA PRO A 81 16.02 -13.09 -8.95
C PRO A 81 15.30 -14.42 -8.78
N GLU A 82 15.42 -15.05 -7.61
CA GLU A 82 14.82 -16.34 -7.28
C GLU A 82 13.30 -16.23 -7.03
N LYS A 83 12.81 -15.02 -6.77
CA LYS A 83 11.41 -14.78 -6.46
C LYS A 83 10.54 -14.93 -7.71
N LYS A 84 9.70 -15.96 -7.72
CA LYS A 84 8.68 -16.17 -8.75
C LYS A 84 7.36 -15.49 -8.39
N ALA A 85 6.66 -14.98 -9.40
CA ALA A 85 5.30 -14.46 -9.23
C ALA A 85 4.33 -15.60 -8.82
N GLY A 86 3.47 -15.34 -7.84
CA GLY A 86 2.49 -16.32 -7.35
C GLY A 86 3.05 -17.43 -6.44
N VAL A 87 4.36 -17.47 -6.20
CA VAL A 87 5.00 -18.43 -5.28
C VAL A 87 5.31 -17.74 -3.96
N GLU A 88 5.05 -18.37 -2.82
CA GLU A 88 5.46 -17.83 -1.53
C GLU A 88 6.98 -17.74 -1.42
N GLY A 89 7.52 -16.69 -0.81
CA GLY A 89 8.95 -16.55 -0.62
C GLY A 89 9.42 -15.13 -0.37
N TYR A 90 10.65 -15.01 0.11
CA TYR A 90 11.29 -13.74 0.39
C TYR A 90 11.62 -12.96 -0.89
N SER A 91 11.18 -11.71 -0.96
CA SER A 91 11.39 -10.85 -2.15
C SER A 91 12.73 -10.10 -2.14
N GLY A 92 13.58 -10.27 -1.12
CA GLY A 92 14.83 -9.53 -0.95
C GLY A 92 14.72 -8.31 -0.04
N ILE A 93 15.85 -7.84 0.49
CA ILE A 93 15.92 -6.71 1.45
C ILE A 93 15.45 -5.43 0.78
N GLU A 94 15.99 -5.14 -0.40
CA GLU A 94 15.68 -3.92 -1.15
C GLU A 94 14.18 -3.80 -1.45
N ALA A 95 13.55 -4.86 -1.97
CA ALA A 95 12.11 -4.91 -2.21
C ALA A 95 11.28 -4.74 -0.91
N SER A 96 11.73 -5.35 0.20
CA SER A 96 11.06 -5.25 1.50
C SER A 96 11.12 -3.83 2.07
N ILE A 97 12.27 -3.15 1.94
CA ILE A 97 12.44 -1.74 2.30
C ILE A 97 11.57 -0.87 1.39
N GLY A 98 11.60 -1.11 0.08
CA GLY A 98 10.75 -0.41 -0.90
C GLY A 98 9.27 -0.49 -0.54
N MET A 99 8.76 -1.69 -0.22
CA MET A 99 7.37 -1.89 0.18
C MET A 99 7.02 -1.15 1.48
N THR A 100 7.90 -1.20 2.47
CA THR A 100 7.72 -0.47 3.74
C THR A 100 7.66 1.03 3.52
N ARG A 101 8.59 1.59 2.73
CA ARG A 101 8.63 3.02 2.39
C ARG A 101 7.38 3.45 1.62
N LYS A 102 6.98 2.67 0.61
CA LYS A 102 5.77 2.92 -0.18
C LYS A 102 4.51 2.95 0.68
N THR A 103 4.40 1.98 1.59
CA THR A 103 3.28 1.90 2.54
C THR A 103 3.24 3.12 3.45
N TYR A 104 4.38 3.53 4.01
CA TYR A 104 4.45 4.75 4.83
C TYR A 104 4.04 5.99 4.03
N MET A 105 4.61 6.17 2.85
CA MET A 105 4.34 7.33 1.98
C MET A 105 2.88 7.38 1.53
N TRP A 106 2.23 6.22 1.34
CA TRP A 106 0.79 6.16 1.11
C TRP A 106 0.00 6.75 2.28
N PHE A 107 0.29 6.34 3.52
CA PHE A 107 -0.41 6.89 4.70
C PHE A 107 -0.16 8.39 4.86
N ASP A 108 1.09 8.85 4.64
CA ASP A 108 1.42 10.28 4.73
C ASP A 108 0.68 11.10 3.68
N LEU A 109 0.64 10.62 2.43
CA LEU A 109 -0.09 11.28 1.35
C LEU A 109 -1.61 11.26 1.60
N ALA A 110 -2.16 10.08 1.90
CA ALA A 110 -3.61 9.90 2.04
C ALA A 110 -4.18 10.71 3.21
N HIS A 111 -3.45 10.79 4.33
CA HIS A 111 -3.85 11.63 5.45
C HIS A 111 -3.96 13.10 5.03
N ARG A 112 -3.01 13.61 4.22
CA ARG A 112 -2.99 15.00 3.77
C ARG A 112 -4.02 15.31 2.68
N LEU A 113 -4.18 14.42 1.70
CA LEU A 113 -5.07 14.66 0.54
C LEU A 113 -6.55 14.43 0.83
N PHE A 114 -6.89 13.53 1.76
CA PHE A 114 -8.27 13.16 2.05
C PHE A 114 -8.67 13.56 3.47
N PRO A 115 -8.84 14.87 3.77
CA PRO A 115 -9.10 15.35 5.13
C PRO A 115 -10.41 14.82 5.73
N THR A 116 -11.38 14.45 4.88
CA THR A 116 -12.69 13.92 5.30
C THR A 116 -12.71 12.39 5.42
N ALA A 117 -11.66 11.69 4.97
CA ALA A 117 -11.59 10.23 5.08
C ALA A 117 -11.40 9.82 6.55
N ARG A 118 -12.36 9.05 7.08
CA ARG A 118 -12.32 8.56 8.47
C ARG A 118 -11.34 7.41 8.68
N TYR A 119 -11.12 6.63 7.63
CA TYR A 119 -10.26 5.45 7.64
C TYR A 119 -9.35 5.47 6.42
N ILE A 120 -8.11 5.04 6.61
CA ILE A 120 -7.11 4.88 5.56
C ILE A 120 -6.68 3.41 5.58
N THR A 121 -6.84 2.75 4.44
CA THR A 121 -6.60 1.31 4.30
C THR A 121 -5.45 1.07 3.35
N LYS A 122 -4.63 0.06 3.65
CA LYS A 122 -3.70 -0.58 2.71
C LYS A 122 -4.25 -1.94 2.32
N GLY A 123 -4.20 -2.30 1.04
CA GLY A 123 -4.50 -3.64 0.53
C GLY A 123 -3.50 -4.07 -0.54
N ASP A 124 -3.21 -5.36 -0.68
CA ASP A 124 -2.35 -5.87 -1.76
C ASP A 124 -3.10 -6.03 -3.09
N ASP A 125 -2.37 -6.04 -4.20
CA ASP A 125 -2.95 -6.20 -5.53
C ASP A 125 -3.38 -7.65 -5.88
N ASP A 126 -3.05 -8.62 -5.02
CA ASP A 126 -3.48 -10.02 -5.13
C ASP A 126 -4.58 -10.41 -4.12
N ILE A 127 -5.26 -9.44 -3.51
CA ILE A 127 -6.44 -9.71 -2.70
C ILE A 127 -7.73 -9.60 -3.51
N PHE A 128 -8.76 -10.31 -3.04
CA PHE A 128 -10.15 -10.04 -3.37
C PHE A 128 -10.88 -9.47 -2.15
N LEU A 129 -11.49 -8.29 -2.28
CA LEU A 129 -12.21 -7.64 -1.19
C LEU A 129 -13.73 -7.69 -1.40
N ARG A 130 -14.45 -8.18 -0.39
CA ARG A 130 -15.93 -8.10 -0.35
C ARG A 130 -16.35 -6.68 0.05
N VAL A 131 -16.36 -5.75 -0.91
CA VAL A 131 -16.54 -4.32 -0.65
C VAL A 131 -17.78 -3.97 0.18
N PRO A 132 -19.00 -4.47 -0.13
CA PRO A 132 -20.18 -4.09 0.65
C PRO A 132 -20.06 -4.46 2.13
N LEU A 133 -19.52 -5.65 2.40
CA LEU A 133 -19.27 -6.13 3.76
C LEU A 133 -18.17 -5.30 4.44
N PHE A 134 -17.08 -5.00 3.73
CA PHE A 134 -15.99 -4.19 4.26
C PHE A 134 -16.46 -2.79 4.66
N VAL A 135 -17.18 -2.09 3.77
CA VAL A 135 -17.73 -0.75 4.05
C VAL A 135 -18.75 -0.80 5.18
N ALA A 136 -19.59 -1.84 5.25
CA ALA A 136 -20.54 -2.02 6.35
C ALA A 136 -19.83 -2.13 7.70
N HIS A 137 -18.75 -2.91 7.79
CA HIS A 137 -17.94 -2.98 9.02
C HIS A 137 -17.34 -1.64 9.41
N LEU A 138 -16.73 -0.90 8.47
CA LEU A 138 -16.14 0.41 8.76
C LEU A 138 -17.16 1.42 9.33
N ARG A 139 -18.44 1.31 8.96
CA ARG A 139 -19.50 2.17 9.49
C ARG A 139 -19.81 1.91 10.97
N LEU A 140 -19.54 0.70 11.46
CA LEU A 140 -19.77 0.29 12.85
C LEU A 140 -18.56 0.55 13.76
N LEU A 141 -17.37 0.73 13.18
CA LEU A 141 -16.15 0.96 13.96
C LEU A 141 -16.13 2.36 14.61
N PRO A 142 -15.47 2.49 15.77
CA PRO A 142 -15.07 3.79 16.30
C PRO A 142 -14.26 4.60 15.28
N ARG A 143 -14.47 5.92 15.27
CA ARG A 143 -13.77 6.83 14.35
C ARG A 143 -12.32 7.12 14.74
N ARG A 144 -11.86 6.61 15.89
CA ARG A 144 -10.55 6.88 16.49
C ARG A 144 -9.96 5.61 17.09
N GLY A 145 -8.64 5.55 17.18
CA GLY A 145 -7.91 4.46 17.82
C GLY A 145 -8.03 3.10 17.11
N ILE A 146 -8.36 3.07 15.82
CA ILE A 146 -8.53 1.82 15.07
C ILE A 146 -7.25 1.47 14.32
N TYR A 147 -6.76 0.26 14.60
CA TYR A 147 -5.86 -0.49 13.75
C TYR A 147 -6.49 -1.87 13.54
N MET A 148 -7.17 -2.06 12.40
CA MET A 148 -7.96 -3.26 12.11
C MET A 148 -7.33 -4.07 10.99
N GLY A 149 -7.20 -5.38 11.19
CA GLY A 149 -6.72 -6.33 10.20
C GLY A 149 -6.62 -7.73 10.81
N LEU A 150 -5.94 -8.64 10.11
CA LEU A 150 -5.55 -9.92 10.67
C LEU A 150 -4.29 -9.72 11.52
N TYR A 151 -4.36 -10.03 12.81
CA TYR A 151 -3.26 -9.85 13.74
C TYR A 151 -2.21 -10.96 13.58
N ALA A 152 -0.94 -10.60 13.76
CA ALA A 152 0.18 -11.52 13.86
C ALA A 152 1.15 -11.05 14.96
N LEU A 153 1.87 -12.02 15.51
CA LEU A 153 2.97 -11.80 16.44
C LEU A 153 4.29 -12.04 15.71
N SER A 154 5.25 -11.14 15.86
CA SER A 154 6.63 -11.35 15.43
C SER A 154 7.57 -11.02 16.57
N THR A 155 8.58 -11.86 16.77
CA THR A 155 9.65 -11.64 17.75
C THR A 155 10.86 -11.06 17.03
N LEU A 156 11.24 -9.85 17.38
CA LEU A 156 12.44 -9.18 16.91
C LEU A 156 13.58 -9.42 17.89
N ARG A 157 14.72 -9.89 17.41
CA ARG A 157 15.96 -9.91 18.21
C ARG A 157 16.68 -8.57 18.04
N VAL A 158 16.85 -7.85 19.14
CA VAL A 158 17.58 -6.59 19.18
C VAL A 158 18.67 -6.74 20.24
N LYS A 159 19.91 -6.94 19.77
CA LYS A 159 21.06 -7.31 20.63
C LYS A 159 20.71 -8.58 21.43
N ASP A 160 20.89 -8.56 22.75
CA ASP A 160 20.60 -9.67 23.66
C ASP A 160 19.15 -9.72 24.15
N CYS A 161 18.27 -8.86 23.61
CA CYS A 161 16.86 -8.78 23.98
C CYS A 161 15.95 -9.28 22.86
N SER A 162 14.88 -9.98 23.24
CA SER A 162 13.76 -10.30 22.34
C SER A 162 12.63 -9.30 22.59
N ILE A 163 12.10 -8.71 21.52
CA ILE A 163 10.96 -7.80 21.55
C ILE A 163 9.83 -8.42 20.75
N ASP A 164 8.73 -8.71 21.43
CA ASP A 164 7.52 -9.19 20.80
C ASP A 164 6.69 -8.01 20.27
N VAL A 165 6.37 -8.06 18.98
CA VAL A 165 5.63 -7.01 18.28
C VAL A 165 4.36 -7.60 17.68
N LEU A 166 3.22 -7.05 18.08
CA LEU A 166 1.94 -7.30 17.45
C LEU A 166 1.74 -6.34 16.29
N PHE A 167 1.34 -6.87 15.13
CA PHE A 167 1.10 -6.09 13.93
C PHE A 167 -0.03 -6.69 13.10
N MET A 168 -0.58 -5.92 12.16
CA MET A 168 -1.54 -6.44 11.18
C MET A 168 -0.81 -6.97 9.95
N ILE A 169 -1.17 -8.18 9.53
CA ILE A 169 -0.63 -8.82 8.33
C ILE A 169 -0.86 -7.92 7.11
N GLY A 170 0.15 -7.88 6.24
CA GLY A 170 0.25 -6.91 5.16
C GLY A 170 -0.87 -6.94 4.13
N TRP A 171 -1.56 -8.07 3.92
CA TRP A 171 -2.49 -8.23 2.79
C TRP A 171 -3.63 -7.20 2.78
N CYS A 172 -4.20 -6.88 3.94
CA CYS A 172 -5.20 -5.81 4.08
C CYS A 172 -5.34 -5.36 5.53
N TYR A 173 -5.15 -4.08 5.80
CA TYR A 173 -5.40 -3.49 7.12
C TYR A 173 -5.79 -2.02 7.04
N THR A 174 -6.53 -1.55 8.03
CA THR A 174 -7.15 -0.23 8.09
C THR A 174 -6.76 0.50 9.36
N LEU A 175 -6.35 1.76 9.20
CA LEU A 175 -6.14 2.70 10.30
C LEU A 175 -7.30 3.69 10.34
N SER A 176 -7.77 4.09 11.53
CA SER A 176 -8.49 5.35 11.65
C SER A 176 -7.55 6.51 11.37
N ARG A 177 -8.13 7.65 10.99
CA ARG A 177 -7.38 8.83 10.56
C ARG A 177 -6.34 9.30 11.57
N ASP A 178 -6.69 9.31 12.86
CA ASP A 178 -5.82 9.69 13.97
C ASP A 178 -4.66 8.71 14.18
N VAL A 179 -4.88 7.42 13.97
CA VAL A 179 -3.81 6.41 14.04
C VAL A 179 -2.85 6.55 12.86
N ALA A 180 -3.39 6.80 11.65
CA ALA A 180 -2.56 7.11 10.49
C ALA A 180 -1.75 8.40 10.69
N GLU A 181 -2.33 9.42 11.31
CA GLU A 181 -1.66 10.67 11.67
C GLU A 181 -0.51 10.44 12.67
N ALA A 182 -0.76 9.66 13.73
CA ALA A 182 0.25 9.32 14.72
C ALA A 182 1.43 8.57 14.08
N LEU A 183 1.13 7.61 13.19
CA LEU A 183 2.15 6.88 12.42
C LEU A 183 3.05 7.81 11.63
N VAL A 184 2.46 8.74 10.85
CA VAL A 184 3.23 9.61 9.93
C VAL A 184 3.87 10.81 10.62
N SER A 185 3.42 11.11 11.84
CA SER A 185 4.01 12.15 12.70
C SER A 185 5.22 11.66 13.49
N TYR A 186 5.43 10.33 13.58
CA TYR A 186 6.56 9.76 14.28
C TYR A 186 7.88 10.02 13.52
N LYS A 187 8.59 11.08 13.94
CA LYS A 187 9.79 11.61 13.27
C LYS A 187 10.86 10.56 12.94
N PRO A 188 11.20 9.59 13.82
CA PRO A 188 12.18 8.58 13.50
C PRO A 188 11.78 7.74 12.27
N LEU A 189 10.51 7.32 12.20
CA LEU A 189 10.01 6.55 11.06
C LEU A 189 9.91 7.40 9.80
N ARG A 190 9.47 8.67 9.92
CA ARG A 190 9.45 9.60 8.80
C ARG A 190 10.83 9.75 8.16
N ARG A 191 11.88 9.92 8.98
CA ARG A 191 13.25 10.04 8.51
C ARG A 191 13.68 8.80 7.71
N LEU A 192 13.38 7.61 8.21
CA LEU A 192 13.71 6.35 7.53
C LEU A 192 12.93 6.16 6.23
N ALA A 193 11.64 6.51 6.21
CA ALA A 193 10.80 6.36 5.03
C ALA A 193 11.29 7.22 3.85
N TYR A 194 11.77 8.43 4.12
CA TYR A 194 12.27 9.37 3.11
C TYR A 194 13.77 9.24 2.81
N LEU A 195 14.51 8.46 3.60
CA LEU A 195 15.91 8.16 3.29
C LEU A 195 15.98 7.20 2.08
N PRO A 196 16.70 7.56 0.99
CA PRO A 196 16.93 6.63 -0.10
C PRO A 196 17.67 5.39 0.38
N TYR A 197 17.27 4.22 -0.12
CA TYR A 197 17.99 2.98 0.14
C TYR A 197 19.42 3.05 -0.43
N SER A 198 20.37 2.48 0.30
CA SER A 198 21.74 2.24 -0.15
C SER A 198 22.25 0.96 0.49
N LYS A 199 22.91 0.12 -0.28
CA LYS A 199 23.43 -1.18 0.20
C LYS A 199 24.42 -1.03 1.37
N GLU A 200 25.18 0.06 1.40
CA GLU A 200 26.12 0.40 2.49
C GLU A 200 25.46 0.57 3.88
N ARG A 201 24.13 0.64 3.96
CA ARG A 201 23.37 0.81 5.22
C ARG A 201 22.69 -0.49 5.68
N GLU A 202 22.99 -1.62 5.06
CA GLU A 202 22.51 -2.94 5.51
C GLU A 202 23.30 -3.49 6.71
N GLU A 203 24.48 -2.93 6.99
CA GLU A 203 25.33 -3.21 8.16
C GLU A 203 24.88 -2.43 9.42
#